data_AF-A0A1G2M299-F1
#
_entry.id   AF-A0A1G2M299-F1
#
_cell.length_a   1.000
_cell.length_b   1.000
_cell.length_c   1.000
_cell.angle_alpha   90.00
_cell.angle_beta   90.00
_cell.angle_gamma   90.00
#
_symmetry.space_group_name_H-M   'P 1'
#
loop_
_entity.id
_entity.type
_entity.pdbx_description
1 polymer ?
#
loop_
_entity_poly.entity_id
_entity_poly.type
_entity_poly.pdbx_seq_one_letter_code
_entity_poly.pdbx_strand_id
1 'polypeptide(L)'
;MNDFFSQFKDEARKIRLTTEERVALRLRLASAFDRETAQISRRSPLPSPFLIFNFRLVSSALVLALVVGSSVTYAAESAVPGDVLYPVKIHVTENFRDVVAVSDSAQVAWHTEAAERRIEEAEQLVAHGVLTEEKKIELQEKFDEHVLAAEELTDSLKETEPEVASAIETRFDSSVSAHVAIMNYLVEEDATENRTESDAFTEHVSRRSLSRRTETGRTMAALASEASFMAPAVSSADGEQTAPVAAKMVVEQSDKKSGTETKTNTRVKKQATSELKEVEKSFKKIKDKLSSTTSADVENRIAETRDLLESDQAQGGVSGDVVVETGADTDNQALRNAVMLNTFLKAQKKFKKEVIPSPVELQKKNYDQDQDWSREDSSESERRWDRDSDQ
;
A
#
# COMPACT_ATOMS: atom_id res chain seq x y z
N MET A 1 -78.57 -8.90 -15.19
CA MET A 1 -77.29 -9.52 -15.59
C MET A 1 -77.38 -11.06 -15.79
N ASN A 2 -78.57 -11.68 -15.88
CA ASN A 2 -78.71 -13.14 -16.06
C ASN A 2 -79.09 -13.58 -17.48
N ASP A 3 -79.48 -12.65 -18.38
CA ASP A 3 -79.90 -13.00 -19.75
C ASP A 3 -78.75 -13.15 -20.76
N PHE A 4 -77.61 -12.50 -20.52
CA PHE A 4 -76.47 -12.61 -21.44
C PHE A 4 -75.84 -14.01 -21.39
N PHE A 5 -75.74 -14.58 -20.19
CA PHE A 5 -75.09 -15.88 -19.98
C PHE A 5 -75.96 -17.06 -20.45
N SER A 6 -77.30 -16.94 -20.38
CA SER A 6 -78.23 -17.92 -20.95
C SER A 6 -78.17 -17.91 -22.47
N GLN A 7 -78.22 -16.73 -23.10
CA GLN A 7 -78.11 -16.57 -24.55
C GLN A 7 -76.76 -17.08 -25.09
N PHE A 8 -75.66 -16.79 -24.41
CA PHE A 8 -74.33 -17.30 -24.79
C PHE A 8 -74.27 -18.83 -24.71
N LYS A 9 -74.84 -19.43 -23.66
CA LYS A 9 -74.86 -20.89 -23.50
C LYS A 9 -75.73 -21.58 -24.55
N ASP A 10 -76.79 -20.93 -25.02
CA ASP A 10 -77.66 -21.45 -26.06
C ASP A 10 -77.02 -21.31 -27.46
N GLU A 11 -76.32 -20.22 -27.75
CA GLU A 11 -75.54 -20.09 -28.99
C GLU A 11 -74.33 -21.02 -29.03
N ALA A 12 -73.58 -21.16 -27.92
CA ALA A 12 -72.45 -22.09 -27.85
C ALA A 12 -72.88 -23.57 -28.01
N ARG A 13 -74.15 -23.90 -27.71
CA ARG A 13 -74.70 -25.23 -27.99
C ARG A 13 -75.03 -25.46 -29.47
N LYS A 14 -75.31 -24.40 -30.23
CA LYS A 14 -75.52 -24.47 -31.70
C LYS A 14 -74.21 -24.64 -32.46
N ILE A 15 -73.08 -24.19 -31.90
CA ILE A 15 -71.74 -24.38 -32.47
C ILE A 15 -71.16 -25.73 -32.00
N ARG A 16 -71.86 -26.84 -32.29
CA ARG A 16 -71.30 -28.18 -32.12
C ARG A 16 -71.18 -28.82 -33.50
N LEU A 17 -69.95 -29.18 -33.86
CA LEU A 17 -69.69 -30.02 -35.03
C LEU A 17 -70.56 -31.27 -34.94
N THR A 18 -71.30 -31.53 -36.01
CA THR A 18 -72.10 -32.75 -36.13
C THR A 18 -71.17 -33.97 -36.03
N THR A 19 -71.75 -35.11 -35.66
CA THR A 19 -70.99 -36.36 -35.57
C THR A 19 -70.33 -36.72 -36.89
N GLU A 20 -70.98 -36.41 -38.01
CA GLU A 20 -70.46 -36.63 -39.37
C GLU A 20 -69.26 -35.72 -39.68
N GLU A 21 -69.36 -34.41 -39.40
CA GLU A 21 -68.25 -33.46 -39.62
C GLU A 21 -67.03 -33.82 -38.76
N ARG A 22 -67.26 -34.28 -37.52
CA ARG A 22 -66.18 -34.71 -36.63
C ARG A 22 -65.47 -35.96 -37.16
N VAL A 23 -66.22 -36.90 -37.74
CA VAL A 23 -65.66 -38.11 -38.35
C VAL A 23 -64.90 -37.76 -39.64
N ALA A 24 -65.45 -36.88 -40.47
CA ALA A 24 -64.79 -36.40 -41.69
C ALA A 24 -63.47 -35.67 -41.37
N LEU A 25 -63.45 -34.83 -40.33
CA LEU A 25 -62.23 -34.16 -39.86
C LEU A 25 -61.17 -35.14 -39.37
N ARG A 26 -61.56 -36.17 -38.61
CA ARG A 26 -60.64 -37.20 -38.13
C ARG A 26 -60.05 -38.02 -39.26
N LEU A 27 -60.85 -38.39 -40.25
CA LEU A 27 -60.38 -39.08 -41.45
C LEU A 27 -59.38 -38.21 -42.24
N ARG A 28 -59.66 -36.90 -42.36
CA ARG A 28 -58.77 -35.97 -43.05
C ARG A 28 -57.45 -35.79 -42.32
N LEU A 29 -57.47 -35.67 -40.99
CA LEU A 29 -56.27 -35.62 -40.14
C LEU A 29 -55.45 -36.91 -40.23
N ALA A 30 -56.09 -38.08 -40.13
CA ALA A 30 -55.41 -39.37 -40.26
C ALA A 30 -54.72 -39.49 -41.63
N SER A 31 -55.40 -39.10 -42.72
CA SER A 31 -54.80 -39.12 -44.06
C SER A 31 -53.68 -38.11 -44.27
N ALA A 32 -53.61 -37.04 -43.47
CA ALA A 32 -52.53 -36.06 -43.51
C ALA A 32 -51.26 -36.59 -42.81
N PHE A 33 -51.41 -37.27 -41.67
CA PHE A 33 -50.28 -37.85 -40.94
C PHE A 33 -49.60 -39.02 -41.68
N ASP A 34 -50.36 -39.82 -42.45
CA ASP A 34 -49.78 -40.88 -43.28
C ASP A 34 -48.98 -40.35 -44.48
N ARG A 35 -49.21 -39.10 -44.90
CA ARG A 35 -48.48 -38.47 -46.02
C ARG A 35 -47.21 -37.74 -45.59
N GLU A 36 -47.02 -37.47 -44.30
CA GLU A 36 -45.94 -36.61 -43.79
C GLU A 36 -44.87 -37.36 -42.95
N THR A 37 -45.09 -38.63 -42.60
CA THR A 37 -44.17 -39.40 -41.73
C THR A 37 -43.01 -40.10 -42.45
N ALA A 38 -42.87 -39.94 -43.77
CA ALA A 38 -41.80 -40.61 -44.55
C ALA A 38 -40.44 -39.88 -44.60
N GLN A 39 -40.22 -38.80 -43.84
CA GLN A 39 -38.91 -38.10 -43.79
C GLN A 39 -38.55 -37.58 -42.39
N ILE A 40 -38.48 -38.46 -41.39
CA ILE A 40 -37.64 -38.17 -40.22
C ILE A 40 -36.20 -38.48 -40.62
N SER A 41 -35.59 -37.56 -41.37
CA SER A 41 -34.14 -37.54 -41.60
C SER A 41 -33.44 -37.65 -40.25
N ARG A 42 -32.63 -38.70 -40.08
CA ARG A 42 -31.66 -38.82 -39.00
C ARG A 42 -30.71 -37.62 -39.09
N ARG A 43 -31.04 -36.51 -38.44
CA ARG A 43 -30.07 -35.47 -38.12
C ARG A 43 -29.07 -36.12 -37.17
N SER A 44 -27.87 -36.41 -37.67
CA SER A 44 -26.73 -36.62 -36.80
C SER A 44 -26.64 -35.42 -35.85
N PRO A 45 -26.49 -35.62 -34.53
CA PRO A 45 -26.30 -34.49 -33.63
C PRO A 45 -25.02 -33.77 -34.06
N LEU A 46 -25.13 -32.48 -34.37
CA LEU A 46 -23.95 -31.62 -34.51
C LEU A 46 -23.15 -31.74 -33.21
N PRO A 47 -21.86 -32.10 -33.26
CA PRO A 47 -21.07 -32.21 -32.04
C PRO A 47 -20.99 -30.84 -31.38
N SER A 48 -21.63 -30.71 -30.22
CA SER A 48 -21.52 -29.53 -29.39
C SER A 48 -20.08 -29.43 -28.86
N PRO A 49 -19.41 -28.27 -28.97
CA PRO A 49 -18.09 -28.08 -28.40
C PRO A 49 -18.09 -28.27 -26.86
N PHE A 50 -19.25 -28.18 -26.22
CA PHE A 50 -19.43 -28.41 -24.79
C PHE A 50 -19.43 -29.90 -24.39
N LEU A 51 -19.65 -30.84 -25.33
CA LEU A 51 -19.61 -32.28 -25.04
C LEU A 51 -18.23 -32.91 -25.27
N ILE A 52 -17.30 -32.18 -25.93
CA ILE A 52 -15.90 -32.58 -26.09
C ILE A 52 -15.06 -32.14 -24.87
N PHE A 53 -15.61 -31.23 -24.06
CA PHE A 53 -15.02 -30.79 -22.79
C PHE A 53 -15.14 -31.92 -21.75
N ASN A 54 -14.18 -32.85 -21.77
CA ASN A 54 -13.98 -33.84 -20.71
C ASN A 54 -13.66 -33.10 -19.40
N PHE A 55 -14.68 -32.72 -18.62
CA PHE A 55 -14.54 -32.03 -17.34
C PHE A 55 -13.55 -32.72 -16.39
N ARG A 56 -13.37 -34.04 -16.53
CA ARG A 56 -12.34 -34.80 -15.80
C ARG A 56 -10.92 -34.39 -16.17
N LEU A 57 -10.61 -34.25 -17.46
CA LEU A 57 -9.29 -33.80 -17.93
C LEU A 57 -9.04 -32.32 -17.63
N VAL A 58 -10.08 -31.49 -17.70
CA VAL A 58 -9.99 -30.07 -17.32
C VAL A 58 -9.80 -29.93 -15.82
N SER A 59 -10.49 -30.71 -15.00
CA SER A 59 -10.29 -30.71 -13.55
C SER A 59 -8.90 -31.22 -13.16
N SER A 60 -8.39 -32.27 -13.80
CA SER A 60 -7.03 -32.75 -13.53
C SER A 60 -5.98 -31.79 -14.04
N ALA A 61 -6.17 -31.16 -15.21
CA ALA A 61 -5.26 -30.15 -15.75
C ALA A 61 -5.31 -28.86 -14.94
N LEU A 62 -6.48 -28.46 -14.42
CA LEU A 62 -6.63 -27.33 -13.51
C LEU A 62 -5.97 -27.63 -12.17
N VAL A 63 -6.14 -28.83 -11.61
CA VAL A 63 -5.46 -29.25 -10.38
C VAL A 63 -3.95 -29.33 -10.61
N LEU A 64 -3.49 -29.85 -11.76
CA LEU A 64 -2.06 -29.87 -12.09
C LEU A 64 -1.52 -28.45 -12.30
N ALA A 65 -2.27 -27.57 -12.96
CA ALA A 65 -1.93 -26.18 -13.14
C ALA A 65 -1.96 -25.41 -11.81
N LEU A 66 -2.84 -25.75 -10.87
CA LEU A 66 -2.86 -25.16 -9.53
C LEU A 66 -1.73 -25.70 -8.66
N VAL A 67 -1.40 -26.99 -8.73
CA VAL A 67 -0.31 -27.59 -7.96
C VAL A 67 1.05 -27.14 -8.49
N VAL A 68 1.27 -27.25 -9.80
CA VAL A 68 2.51 -26.79 -10.44
C VAL A 68 2.58 -25.26 -10.45
N GLY A 69 1.48 -24.58 -10.77
CA GLY A 69 1.41 -23.12 -10.74
C GLY A 69 1.59 -22.52 -9.34
N SER A 70 1.06 -23.16 -8.28
CA SER A 70 1.32 -22.72 -6.90
C SER A 70 2.79 -22.86 -6.51
N SER A 71 3.48 -23.91 -6.97
CA SER A 71 4.92 -24.07 -6.70
C SER A 71 5.79 -23.04 -7.45
N VAL A 72 5.45 -22.74 -8.71
CA VAL A 72 6.19 -21.75 -9.52
C VAL A 72 5.95 -20.33 -9.03
N THR A 73 4.70 -19.98 -8.67
CA THR A 73 4.38 -18.67 -8.08
C THR A 73 5.03 -18.50 -6.71
N TYR A 74 5.08 -19.54 -5.87
CA TYR A 74 5.78 -19.49 -4.60
C TYR A 74 7.29 -19.28 -4.77
N ALA A 75 7.92 -19.92 -5.75
CA ALA A 75 9.34 -19.71 -6.04
C ALA A 75 9.62 -18.34 -6.67
N ALA A 76 8.67 -17.79 -7.43
CA ALA A 76 8.78 -16.45 -8.00
C ALA A 76 8.74 -15.34 -6.93
N GLU A 77 8.04 -15.54 -5.80
CA GLU A 77 7.98 -14.54 -4.72
C GLU A 77 9.36 -14.20 -4.13
N SER A 78 10.29 -15.16 -4.09
CA SER A 78 11.67 -14.94 -3.63
C SER A 78 12.63 -14.51 -4.75
N ALA A 79 12.19 -14.42 -5.99
CA ALA A 79 13.05 -14.06 -7.11
C ALA A 79 13.48 -12.59 -7.03
N VAL A 80 14.73 -12.33 -7.41
CA VAL A 80 15.33 -10.98 -7.55
C VAL A 80 15.71 -10.72 -9.02
N PRO A 81 15.97 -9.48 -9.45
CA PRO A 81 16.42 -9.18 -10.80
C PRO A 81 17.60 -10.06 -11.27
N GLY A 82 17.42 -10.68 -12.43
CA GLY A 82 18.34 -11.67 -13.00
C GLY A 82 17.96 -13.14 -12.74
N ASP A 83 17.03 -13.42 -11.83
CA ASP A 83 16.51 -14.77 -11.64
C ASP A 83 15.52 -15.15 -12.76
N VAL A 84 15.52 -16.43 -13.14
CA VAL A 84 14.67 -16.98 -14.22
C VAL A 84 13.17 -16.72 -13.98
N LEU A 85 12.74 -16.70 -12.71
CA LEU A 85 11.34 -16.52 -12.34
C LEU A 85 10.98 -15.06 -11.98
N TYR A 86 11.93 -14.13 -12.05
CA TYR A 86 11.66 -12.73 -11.75
C TYR A 86 10.60 -12.10 -12.69
N PRO A 87 10.61 -12.37 -14.02
CA PRO A 87 9.53 -11.90 -14.88
C PRO A 87 8.16 -12.46 -14.50
N VAL A 88 8.10 -13.67 -13.93
CA VAL A 88 6.85 -14.27 -13.45
C VAL A 88 6.34 -13.53 -12.20
N LYS A 89 7.26 -13.10 -11.32
CA LYS A 89 6.93 -12.28 -10.16
C LYS A 89 6.23 -11.00 -10.60
N ILE A 90 6.92 -10.20 -11.41
CA ILE A 90 6.43 -8.87 -11.83
C ILE A 90 5.16 -8.98 -12.67
N HIS A 91 5.16 -9.81 -13.72
CA HIS A 91 4.08 -9.78 -14.71
C HIS A 91 2.85 -10.64 -14.34
N VAL A 92 2.98 -11.54 -13.36
CA VAL A 92 1.90 -12.48 -13.01
C VAL A 92 1.49 -12.33 -11.56
N THR A 93 2.40 -12.57 -10.61
CA THR A 93 2.00 -12.61 -9.19
C THR A 93 1.64 -11.22 -8.68
N GLU A 94 2.43 -10.21 -9.03
CA GLU A 94 2.23 -8.84 -8.58
C GLU A 94 1.04 -8.17 -9.28
N ASN A 95 0.92 -8.29 -10.60
CA ASN A 95 -0.26 -7.84 -11.34
C ASN A 95 -1.57 -8.45 -10.80
N PHE A 96 -1.54 -9.72 -10.39
CA PHE A 96 -2.72 -10.33 -9.78
C PHE A 96 -3.07 -9.72 -8.43
N ARG A 97 -2.07 -9.41 -7.59
CA ARG A 97 -2.28 -8.78 -6.27
C ARG A 97 -2.82 -7.37 -6.42
N ASP A 98 -2.34 -6.64 -7.42
CA ASP A 98 -2.83 -5.32 -7.79
C ASP A 98 -4.33 -5.35 -8.16
N VAL A 99 -4.73 -6.28 -9.06
CA VAL A 99 -6.14 -6.45 -9.46
C VAL A 99 -7.07 -6.86 -8.31
N VAL A 100 -6.55 -7.59 -7.31
CA VAL A 100 -7.33 -8.03 -6.14
C VAL A 100 -7.42 -6.95 -5.06
N ALA A 101 -6.56 -5.92 -5.09
CA ALA A 101 -6.65 -4.77 -4.21
C ALA A 101 -7.79 -3.83 -4.64
N VAL A 102 -9.02 -4.13 -4.21
CA VAL A 102 -10.23 -3.42 -4.69
C VAL A 102 -10.45 -2.05 -4.04
N SER A 103 -9.96 -1.83 -2.83
CA SER A 103 -10.15 -0.56 -2.09
C SER A 103 -8.89 0.30 -2.11
N ASP A 104 -9.02 1.63 -2.11
CA ASP A 104 -7.91 2.58 -2.08
C ASP A 104 -6.89 2.26 -0.97
N SER A 105 -7.36 2.00 0.26
CA SER A 105 -6.49 1.61 1.37
C SER A 105 -5.71 0.30 1.13
N ALA A 106 -6.29 -0.64 0.39
CA ALA A 106 -5.63 -1.90 0.02
C ALA A 106 -4.65 -1.71 -1.12
N GLN A 107 -4.95 -0.82 -2.08
CA GLN A 107 -4.04 -0.47 -3.17
C GLN A 107 -2.82 0.29 -2.63
N VAL A 108 -3.02 1.27 -1.74
CA VAL A 108 -1.91 1.96 -1.08
C VAL A 108 -1.03 0.98 -0.32
N ALA A 109 -1.64 0.07 0.44
CA ALA A 109 -0.89 -0.95 1.17
C ALA A 109 -0.11 -1.87 0.22
N TRP A 110 -0.71 -2.26 -0.91
CA TRP A 110 -0.07 -3.07 -1.94
C TRP A 110 1.15 -2.36 -2.57
N HIS A 111 0.97 -1.14 -3.07
CA HIS A 111 2.06 -0.38 -3.68
C HIS A 111 3.16 -0.05 -2.67
N THR A 112 2.80 0.27 -1.43
CA THR A 112 3.77 0.45 -0.33
C THR A 112 4.58 -0.82 -0.10
N GLU A 113 3.93 -1.98 0.00
CA GLU A 113 4.61 -3.28 0.17
C GLU A 113 5.49 -3.62 -1.04
N ALA A 114 5.04 -3.32 -2.25
CA ALA A 114 5.81 -3.56 -3.47
C ALA A 114 7.04 -2.65 -3.59
N ALA A 115 6.95 -1.38 -3.16
CA ALA A 115 8.11 -0.50 -3.04
C ALA A 115 9.12 -1.03 -2.02
N GLU A 116 8.67 -1.43 -0.83
CA GLU A 116 9.52 -2.07 0.18
C GLU A 116 10.21 -3.32 -0.38
N ARG A 117 9.49 -4.16 -1.13
CA ARG A 117 10.05 -5.34 -1.80
C ARG A 117 11.22 -5.01 -2.73
N ARG A 118 11.17 -3.90 -3.49
CA ARG A 118 12.31 -3.50 -4.35
C ARG A 118 13.55 -3.18 -3.54
N ILE A 119 13.38 -2.58 -2.37
CA ILE A 119 14.50 -2.34 -1.46
C ILE A 119 15.01 -3.68 -0.90
N GLU A 120 14.13 -4.60 -0.49
CA GLU A 120 14.54 -5.94 -0.03
C GLU A 120 15.24 -6.79 -1.11
N GLU A 121 14.90 -6.60 -2.38
CA GLU A 121 15.58 -7.23 -3.51
C GLU A 121 16.96 -6.62 -3.72
N ALA A 122 17.09 -5.30 -3.64
CA ALA A 122 18.39 -4.63 -3.65
C ALA A 122 19.26 -5.12 -2.48
N GLU A 123 18.72 -5.25 -1.27
CA GLU A 123 19.44 -5.80 -0.11
C GLU A 123 20.00 -7.20 -0.38
N GLN A 124 19.21 -8.06 -1.01
CA GLN A 124 19.66 -9.40 -1.39
C GLN A 124 20.79 -9.34 -2.44
N LEU A 125 20.66 -8.48 -3.45
CA LEU A 125 21.71 -8.30 -4.47
C LEU A 125 22.99 -7.74 -3.86
N VAL A 126 22.90 -6.77 -2.95
CA VAL A 126 24.05 -6.20 -2.22
C VAL A 126 24.71 -7.25 -1.36
N ALA A 127 23.94 -8.02 -0.60
CA ALA A 127 24.45 -9.10 0.25
C ALA A 127 25.13 -10.23 -0.55
N HIS A 128 24.79 -10.37 -1.83
CA HIS A 128 25.39 -11.33 -2.75
C HIS A 128 26.51 -10.74 -3.61
N GLY A 129 26.79 -9.44 -3.50
CA GLY A 129 27.84 -8.79 -4.29
C GLY A 129 27.50 -8.65 -5.78
N VAL A 130 26.23 -8.68 -6.15
CA VAL A 130 25.76 -8.77 -7.55
C VAL A 130 24.75 -7.68 -7.92
N LEU A 131 24.71 -6.58 -7.17
CA LEU A 131 23.99 -5.37 -7.57
C LEU A 131 24.83 -4.66 -8.64
N THR A 132 24.42 -4.79 -9.91
CA THR A 132 25.01 -4.07 -11.03
C THR A 132 24.20 -2.82 -11.35
N GLU A 133 24.77 -1.90 -12.12
CA GLU A 133 24.08 -0.69 -12.60
C GLU A 133 22.72 -1.02 -13.23
N GLU A 134 22.64 -2.04 -14.08
CA GLU A 134 21.38 -2.40 -14.77
C GLU A 134 20.30 -2.85 -13.77
N LYS A 135 20.67 -3.68 -12.79
CA LYS A 135 19.72 -4.14 -11.76
C LYS A 135 19.33 -3.02 -10.81
N LYS A 136 20.26 -2.12 -10.49
CA LYS A 136 19.98 -0.93 -9.70
C LYS A 136 18.94 -0.06 -10.40
N ILE A 137 19.15 0.27 -11.68
CA ILE A 137 18.21 1.08 -12.47
C ILE A 137 16.84 0.40 -12.52
N GLU A 138 16.79 -0.91 -12.82
CA GLU A 138 15.53 -1.66 -12.86
C GLU A 138 14.76 -1.60 -11.52
N LEU A 139 15.47 -1.73 -10.39
CA LEU A 139 14.86 -1.62 -9.07
C LEU A 139 14.44 -0.20 -8.71
N GLN A 140 15.20 0.83 -9.11
CA GLN A 140 14.86 2.24 -8.90
C GLN A 140 13.59 2.62 -9.66
N GLU A 141 13.50 2.28 -10.94
CA GLU A 141 12.32 2.55 -11.76
C GLU A 141 11.07 1.88 -11.18
N LYS A 142 11.18 0.61 -10.77
CA LYS A 142 10.06 -0.13 -10.17
C LYS A 142 9.69 0.40 -8.78
N PHE A 143 10.67 0.80 -8.00
CA PHE A 143 10.44 1.45 -6.71
C PHE A 143 9.66 2.75 -6.91
N ASP A 144 10.09 3.61 -7.83
CA ASP A 144 9.43 4.88 -8.11
C ASP A 144 8.01 4.70 -8.64
N GLU A 145 7.79 3.72 -9.52
CA GLU A 145 6.45 3.37 -10.02
C GLU A 145 5.48 3.08 -8.86
N HIS A 146 5.90 2.23 -7.92
CA HIS A 146 5.06 1.91 -6.77
C HIS A 146 4.93 3.08 -5.79
N VAL A 147 5.97 3.87 -5.59
CA VAL A 147 5.90 5.03 -4.71
C VAL A 147 4.97 6.11 -5.28
N LEU A 148 5.04 6.40 -6.58
CA LEU A 148 4.13 7.32 -7.27
C LEU A 148 2.67 6.87 -7.14
N ALA A 149 2.39 5.60 -7.41
CA ALA A 149 1.03 5.07 -7.29
C ALA A 149 0.52 5.12 -5.84
N ALA A 150 1.38 4.82 -4.86
CA ALA A 150 1.03 4.93 -3.45
C ALA A 150 0.76 6.39 -3.04
N GLU A 151 1.52 7.36 -3.54
CA GLU A 151 1.33 8.80 -3.27
C GLU A 151 -0.03 9.29 -3.79
N GLU A 152 -0.35 9.03 -5.06
CA GLU A 152 -1.60 9.47 -5.68
C GLU A 152 -2.85 8.94 -4.93
N LEU A 153 -2.80 7.67 -4.56
CA LEU A 153 -3.86 7.03 -3.77
C LEU A 153 -3.89 7.54 -2.32
N THR A 154 -2.73 7.85 -1.73
CA THR A 154 -2.64 8.42 -0.37
C THR A 154 -3.18 9.86 -0.34
N ASP A 155 -2.94 10.65 -1.38
CA ASP A 155 -3.50 12.00 -1.52
C ASP A 155 -5.04 11.96 -1.55
N SER A 156 -5.60 10.98 -2.27
CA SER A 156 -7.05 10.73 -2.27
C SER A 156 -7.57 10.33 -0.87
N LEU A 157 -6.77 9.58 -0.09
CA LEU A 157 -7.09 9.24 1.30
C LEU A 157 -6.95 10.43 2.25
N LYS A 158 -6.17 11.48 1.96
CA LYS A 158 -6.06 12.64 2.86
C LYS A 158 -7.37 13.40 3.00
N GLU A 159 -8.19 13.43 1.95
CA GLU A 159 -9.49 14.09 1.97
C GLU A 159 -10.52 13.33 2.81
N THR A 160 -10.41 12.00 2.86
CA THR A 160 -11.43 11.11 3.44
C THR A 160 -11.01 10.52 4.79
N GLU A 161 -9.75 10.09 4.92
CA GLU A 161 -9.14 9.47 6.09
C GLU A 161 -7.70 10.00 6.34
N PRO A 162 -7.53 11.30 6.70
CA PRO A 162 -6.21 11.94 6.84
C PRO A 162 -5.27 11.25 7.83
N GLU A 163 -5.81 10.63 8.88
CA GLU A 163 -5.03 9.87 9.86
C GLU A 163 -4.46 8.57 9.29
N VAL A 164 -5.20 7.93 8.39
CA VAL A 164 -4.72 6.72 7.72
C VAL A 164 -3.60 7.07 6.76
N ALA A 165 -3.76 8.16 6.01
CA ALA A 165 -2.71 8.70 5.16
C ALA A 165 -1.43 9.02 5.96
N SER A 166 -1.55 9.77 7.06
CA SER A 166 -0.41 10.13 7.92
C SER A 166 0.28 8.91 8.54
N ALA A 167 -0.48 7.90 8.97
CA ALA A 167 0.09 6.67 9.51
C ALA A 167 0.78 5.81 8.44
N ILE A 168 0.24 5.77 7.21
CA ILE A 168 0.88 5.11 6.07
C ILE A 168 2.21 5.78 5.74
N GLU A 169 2.24 7.11 5.66
CA GLU A 169 3.46 7.88 5.42
C GLU A 169 4.50 7.63 6.52
N THR A 170 4.09 7.70 7.79
CA THR A 170 4.99 7.44 8.93
C THR A 170 5.57 6.03 8.89
N ARG A 171 4.75 5.02 8.57
CA ARG A 171 5.20 3.63 8.41
C ARG A 171 6.20 3.51 7.27
N PHE A 172 5.86 4.05 6.10
CA PHE A 172 6.71 3.96 4.92
C PHE A 172 8.07 4.63 5.16
N ASP A 173 8.10 5.86 5.65
CA ASP A 173 9.33 6.59 5.96
C ASP A 173 10.23 5.82 6.94
N SER A 174 9.62 5.22 7.97
CA SER A 174 10.35 4.45 8.99
C SER A 174 10.89 3.15 8.43
N SER A 175 10.12 2.48 7.59
CA SER A 175 10.50 1.25 6.90
C SER A 175 11.67 1.50 5.94
N VAL A 176 11.55 2.55 5.10
CA VAL A 176 12.62 2.99 4.19
C VAL A 176 13.89 3.33 4.95
N SER A 177 13.78 4.10 6.04
CA SER A 177 14.94 4.47 6.88
C SER A 177 15.63 3.23 7.45
N ALA A 178 14.86 2.24 7.91
CA ALA A 178 15.41 0.97 8.40
C ALA A 178 16.09 0.17 7.28
N HIS A 179 15.49 0.09 6.10
CA HIS A 179 16.07 -0.59 4.95
C HIS A 179 17.36 0.07 4.45
N VAL A 180 17.41 1.41 4.39
CA VAL A 180 18.65 2.15 4.08
C VAL A 180 19.73 1.82 5.11
N ALA A 181 19.39 1.78 6.40
CA ALA A 181 20.34 1.37 7.43
C ALA A 181 20.81 -0.08 7.19
N ILE A 182 19.91 -1.04 6.92
CA ILE A 182 20.27 -2.44 6.63
C ILE A 182 21.25 -2.52 5.44
N MET A 183 20.96 -1.83 4.33
CA MET A 183 21.79 -1.84 3.13
C MET A 183 23.24 -1.45 3.45
N ASN A 184 23.41 -0.41 4.27
CA ASN A 184 24.72 0.04 4.73
C ASN A 184 25.50 -1.02 5.52
N TYR A 185 24.83 -1.94 6.22
CA TYR A 185 25.50 -3.06 6.90
C TYR A 185 25.78 -4.23 5.95
N LEU A 186 25.06 -4.35 4.84
CA LEU A 186 25.23 -5.46 3.91
C LEU A 186 26.43 -5.29 2.97
N VAL A 187 26.83 -4.04 2.69
CA VAL A 187 28.00 -3.76 1.85
C VAL A 187 29.26 -4.45 2.40
N GLU A 188 29.93 -5.23 1.55
CA GLU A 188 31.24 -5.81 1.83
C GLU A 188 32.34 -4.78 1.56
N GLU A 189 33.39 -4.76 2.41
CA GLU A 189 34.46 -3.74 2.33
C GLU A 189 35.25 -3.78 1.01
N ASP A 190 35.37 -4.95 0.38
CA ASP A 190 36.23 -5.16 -0.79
C ASP A 190 35.50 -5.04 -2.14
N ALA A 191 34.17 -4.85 -2.15
CA ALA A 191 33.36 -4.84 -3.38
C ALA A 191 33.04 -3.41 -3.86
N THR A 192 34.01 -2.75 -4.49
CA THR A 192 33.92 -1.30 -4.84
C THR A 192 32.76 -0.96 -5.79
N GLU A 193 32.48 -1.81 -6.77
CA GLU A 193 31.37 -1.60 -7.72
C GLU A 193 30.01 -1.76 -7.01
N ASN A 194 29.79 -2.90 -6.35
CA ASN A 194 28.59 -3.17 -5.55
C ASN A 194 28.34 -2.10 -4.47
N ARG A 195 29.39 -1.55 -3.87
CA ARG A 195 29.31 -0.43 -2.93
C ARG A 195 28.82 0.86 -3.60
N THR A 196 29.38 1.20 -4.75
CA THR A 196 28.99 2.39 -5.52
C THR A 196 27.51 2.31 -5.92
N GLU A 197 27.07 1.14 -6.40
CA GLU A 197 25.68 0.90 -6.78
C GLU A 197 24.73 0.92 -5.57
N SER A 198 25.16 0.34 -4.44
CA SER A 198 24.43 0.38 -3.18
C SER A 198 24.25 1.82 -2.68
N ASP A 199 25.33 2.61 -2.65
CA ASP A 199 25.31 3.99 -2.19
C ASP A 199 24.36 4.82 -3.06
N ALA A 200 24.47 4.72 -4.39
CA ALA A 200 23.57 5.39 -5.33
C ALA A 200 22.10 4.95 -5.17
N PHE A 201 21.85 3.67 -4.91
CA PHE A 201 20.50 3.17 -4.64
C PHE A 201 19.92 3.76 -3.35
N THR A 202 20.70 3.75 -2.26
CA THR A 202 20.25 4.29 -0.97
C THR A 202 19.99 5.80 -1.01
N GLU A 203 20.82 6.55 -1.75
CA GLU A 203 20.64 7.97 -1.99
C GLU A 203 19.33 8.23 -2.74
N HIS A 204 19.07 7.47 -3.81
CA HIS A 204 17.84 7.57 -4.59
C HIS A 204 16.59 7.32 -3.74
N VAL A 205 16.56 6.21 -2.99
CA VAL A 205 15.44 5.84 -2.12
C VAL A 205 15.22 6.89 -1.03
N SER A 206 16.30 7.37 -0.40
CA SER A 206 16.23 8.41 0.64
C SER A 206 15.66 9.72 0.07
N ARG A 207 16.19 10.18 -1.08
CA ARG A 207 15.71 11.38 -1.77
C ARG A 207 14.23 11.26 -2.11
N ARG A 208 13.78 10.14 -2.68
CA ARG A 208 12.38 9.91 -3.03
C ARG A 208 11.46 9.96 -1.81
N SER A 209 11.88 9.35 -0.69
CA SER A 209 11.14 9.41 0.58
C SER A 209 11.06 10.82 1.18
N LEU A 210 12.11 11.63 1.03
CA LEU A 210 12.13 13.01 1.52
C LEU A 210 11.29 13.95 0.65
N SER A 211 11.36 13.81 -0.68
CA SER A 211 10.56 14.62 -1.61
C SER A 211 9.07 14.52 -1.30
N ARG A 212 8.59 13.30 -0.99
CA ARG A 212 7.22 13.06 -0.50
C ARG A 212 6.85 13.94 0.68
N ARG A 213 7.70 13.97 1.71
CA ARG A 213 7.45 14.71 2.95
C ARG A 213 7.31 16.22 2.69
N THR A 214 8.04 16.75 1.71
CA THR A 214 7.98 18.17 1.37
C THR A 214 6.72 18.54 0.59
N GLU A 215 6.23 17.67 -0.29
CA GLU A 215 4.98 17.88 -1.04
C GLU A 215 3.75 17.67 -0.14
N THR A 216 3.79 16.71 0.78
CA THR A 216 2.75 16.53 1.80
C THR A 216 2.72 17.67 2.82
N GLY A 217 3.89 18.18 3.25
CA GLY A 217 3.96 19.35 4.11
C GLY A 217 3.34 20.60 3.47
N ARG A 218 3.51 20.77 2.15
CA ARG A 218 2.89 21.87 1.38
C ARG A 218 1.38 21.73 1.25
N THR A 219 0.86 20.52 1.01
CA THR A 219 -0.59 20.30 0.88
C THR A 219 -1.30 20.44 2.23
N MET A 220 -0.73 19.92 3.33
CA MET A 220 -1.26 20.13 4.68
C MET A 220 -1.26 21.62 5.09
N ALA A 221 -0.19 22.37 4.76
CA ALA A 221 -0.13 23.81 5.00
C ALA A 221 -1.14 24.60 4.13
N ALA A 222 -1.37 24.18 2.89
CA ALA A 222 -2.36 24.77 2.00
C ALA A 222 -3.80 24.50 2.50
N LEU A 223 -4.10 23.26 2.92
CA LEU A 223 -5.39 22.89 3.49
C LEU A 223 -5.66 23.62 4.83
N ALA A 224 -4.64 23.83 5.65
CA ALA A 224 -4.73 24.66 6.86
C ALA A 224 -4.99 26.14 6.53
N SER A 225 -4.40 26.65 5.45
CA SER A 225 -4.62 28.01 4.95
C SER A 225 -6.03 28.20 4.38
N GLU A 226 -6.57 27.22 3.64
CA GLU A 226 -7.93 27.27 3.10
C GLU A 226 -9.00 27.13 4.19
N ALA A 227 -8.77 26.30 5.21
CA ALA A 227 -9.64 26.20 6.38
C ALA A 227 -9.71 27.52 7.17
N SER A 228 -8.64 28.31 7.18
CA SER A 228 -8.62 29.66 7.77
C SER A 228 -9.42 30.69 6.95
N PHE A 229 -9.70 30.44 5.66
CA PHE A 229 -10.41 31.37 4.78
C PHE A 229 -11.94 31.19 4.81
N MET A 230 -12.45 30.09 5.40
CA MET A 230 -13.90 29.81 5.50
C MET A 230 -14.54 30.19 6.85
N ALA A 231 -13.84 30.88 7.75
CA ALA A 231 -14.47 31.47 8.94
C ALA A 231 -15.33 32.69 8.54
N PRO A 232 -16.55 32.87 9.10
CA PRO A 232 -17.41 33.97 8.69
C PRO A 232 -16.82 35.31 9.12
N ALA A 233 -16.63 36.19 8.12
CA ALA A 233 -16.20 37.56 8.31
C ALA A 233 -17.18 38.31 9.23
N VAL A 234 -16.76 38.54 10.48
CA VAL A 234 -17.33 39.62 11.30
C VAL A 234 -16.51 40.88 11.03
N SER A 235 -17.13 41.78 10.28
CA SER A 235 -16.64 43.12 9.98
C SER A 235 -16.45 43.93 11.27
N SER A 236 -15.31 44.61 11.41
CA SER A 236 -15.24 46.04 11.75
C SER A 236 -13.82 46.58 11.53
N ALA A 237 -13.77 47.80 10.98
CA ALA A 237 -12.63 48.67 10.68
C ALA A 237 -11.78 48.98 11.93
N ASP A 238 -10.52 49.44 11.88
CA ASP A 238 -9.92 50.55 11.14
C ASP A 238 -8.38 50.49 11.28
N GLY A 239 -7.62 51.12 10.38
CA GLY A 239 -6.36 51.81 10.75
C GLY A 239 -5.00 51.12 10.56
N GLU A 240 -4.36 51.47 9.44
CA GLU A 240 -2.92 51.81 9.29
C GLU A 240 -1.82 50.74 9.17
N GLN A 241 -1.11 50.85 8.04
CA GLN A 241 0.12 50.16 7.68
C GLN A 241 1.28 50.52 8.61
N THR A 242 2.00 49.51 9.11
CA THR A 242 3.48 49.48 9.09
C THR A 242 3.95 48.03 9.06
N ALA A 243 4.79 47.66 8.09
CA ALA A 243 5.72 46.53 8.25
C ALA A 243 6.89 47.03 9.11
N PRO A 244 7.44 46.22 10.04
CA PRO A 244 8.68 45.50 9.67
C PRO A 244 8.95 44.17 10.43
N VAL A 245 9.80 43.33 9.81
CA VAL A 245 10.85 42.47 10.41
C VAL A 245 10.45 41.24 11.27
N ALA A 246 10.93 40.09 10.79
CA ALA A 246 11.43 38.88 11.49
C ALA A 246 10.88 38.44 12.86
N ALA A 247 10.52 37.14 12.89
CA ALA A 247 10.67 36.19 13.99
C ALA A 247 10.10 36.56 15.38
N LYS A 248 8.91 36.05 15.69
CA LYS A 248 8.57 35.48 17.01
C LYS A 248 7.24 34.75 17.01
N MET A 249 7.32 33.45 17.28
CA MET A 249 6.50 32.69 18.23
C MET A 249 5.27 33.41 18.83
N VAL A 250 4.06 32.99 18.45
CA VAL A 250 2.80 33.05 19.20
C VAL A 250 1.94 31.87 18.71
N VAL A 251 2.07 30.69 19.35
CA VAL A 251 1.02 30.06 20.17
C VAL A 251 -0.06 31.05 20.60
N GLU A 252 -1.26 30.97 20.01
CA GLU A 252 -2.50 31.20 20.75
C GLU A 252 -3.70 30.50 20.11
N GLN A 253 -4.53 29.95 20.98
CA GLN A 253 -5.63 29.01 20.78
C GLN A 253 -6.65 29.35 19.69
N SER A 254 -7.12 28.29 19.03
CA SER A 254 -8.52 28.17 18.58
C SER A 254 -9.13 26.93 19.22
N ASP A 255 -9.59 27.09 20.46
CA ASP A 255 -10.49 26.16 21.15
C ASP A 255 -11.77 25.95 20.31
N LYS A 256 -11.87 24.79 19.63
CA LYS A 256 -13.12 24.06 19.28
C LYS A 256 -12.83 22.92 18.28
N LYS A 257 -12.07 21.89 18.68
CA LYS A 257 -12.02 20.61 17.93
C LYS A 257 -11.82 19.35 18.80
N SER A 258 -12.30 19.38 20.04
CA SER A 258 -12.14 18.29 21.02
C SER A 258 -12.87 16.95 20.67
N GLY A 259 -13.62 16.86 19.57
CA GLY A 259 -14.35 15.63 19.20
C GLY A 259 -13.61 14.65 18.28
N THR A 260 -12.61 15.12 17.52
CA THR A 260 -11.88 14.31 16.53
C THR A 260 -10.56 13.79 17.10
N GLU A 261 -9.83 14.61 17.86
CA GLU A 261 -8.48 14.27 18.39
C GLU A 261 -8.45 13.04 19.32
N THR A 262 -9.54 12.77 20.06
CA THR A 262 -9.61 11.59 20.95
C THR A 262 -9.81 10.28 20.18
N LYS A 263 -10.44 10.31 18.99
CA LYS A 263 -10.62 9.12 18.14
C LYS A 263 -9.40 8.88 17.24
N THR A 264 -8.76 9.94 16.79
CA THR A 264 -7.61 9.89 15.87
C THR A 264 -6.40 9.25 16.57
N ASN A 265 -6.11 9.65 17.81
CA ASN A 265 -4.98 9.10 18.57
C ASN A 265 -5.14 7.59 18.86
N THR A 266 -6.38 7.13 19.05
CA THR A 266 -6.63 5.68 19.27
C THR A 266 -6.29 4.79 18.07
N ARG A 267 -6.32 5.30 16.82
CA ARG A 267 -6.05 4.46 15.63
C ARG A 267 -4.55 4.29 15.39
N VAL A 268 -3.76 5.35 15.49
CA VAL A 268 -2.29 5.30 15.41
C VAL A 268 -1.74 4.44 16.55
N LYS A 269 -2.22 4.67 17.78
CA LYS A 269 -1.90 3.81 18.94
C LYS A 269 -2.24 2.34 18.72
N LYS A 270 -3.40 2.04 18.13
CA LYS A 270 -3.80 0.66 17.79
C LYS A 270 -2.86 0.04 16.75
N GLN A 271 -2.42 0.81 15.78
CA GLN A 271 -1.45 0.36 14.78
C GLN A 271 -0.07 0.13 15.40
N ALA A 272 0.44 1.07 16.19
CA ALA A 272 1.72 0.94 16.89
C ALA A 272 1.73 -0.27 17.84
N THR A 273 0.68 -0.45 18.65
CA THR A 273 0.52 -1.63 19.51
C THR A 273 0.42 -2.95 18.73
N SER A 274 -0.20 -2.94 17.55
CA SER A 274 -0.25 -4.12 16.67
C SER A 274 1.12 -4.47 16.10
N GLU A 275 1.88 -3.47 15.62
CA GLU A 275 3.25 -3.68 15.13
C GLU A 275 4.17 -4.16 16.25
N LEU A 276 4.10 -3.55 17.43
CA LEU A 276 4.94 -3.93 18.57
C LEU A 276 4.71 -5.39 19.00
N LYS A 277 3.46 -5.88 18.93
CA LYS A 277 3.17 -7.30 19.17
C LYS A 277 3.84 -8.22 18.14
N GLU A 278 3.85 -7.84 16.87
CA GLU A 278 4.54 -8.63 15.84
C GLU A 278 6.08 -8.55 15.98
N VAL A 279 6.61 -7.41 16.44
CA VAL A 279 8.02 -7.25 16.83
C VAL A 279 8.38 -8.21 17.95
N GLU A 280 7.65 -8.20 19.07
CA GLU A 280 7.89 -9.10 20.21
C GLU A 280 7.87 -10.57 19.80
N LYS A 281 6.87 -10.96 19.00
CA LYS A 281 6.71 -12.31 18.48
C LYS A 281 7.85 -12.70 17.54
N SER A 282 8.28 -11.79 16.67
CA SER A 282 9.42 -12.01 15.77
C SER A 282 10.73 -12.11 16.52
N PHE A 283 10.96 -11.22 17.48
CA PHE A 283 12.14 -11.19 18.32
C PHE A 283 12.27 -12.48 19.12
N LYS A 284 11.19 -12.93 19.78
CA LYS A 284 11.19 -14.21 20.52
C LYS A 284 11.61 -15.40 19.68
N LYS A 285 11.32 -15.41 18.37
CA LYS A 285 11.70 -16.50 17.45
C LYS A 285 13.17 -16.48 17.05
N ILE A 286 13.82 -15.31 17.09
CA ILE A 286 15.20 -15.14 16.59
C ILE A 286 16.19 -14.74 17.68
N LYS A 287 15.73 -14.48 18.90
CA LYS A 287 16.53 -14.05 20.05
C LYS A 287 17.78 -14.90 20.25
N ASP A 288 17.63 -16.23 20.19
CA ASP A 288 18.74 -17.16 20.41
C ASP A 288 19.78 -17.17 19.27
N LYS A 289 19.49 -16.51 18.14
CA LYS A 289 20.41 -16.35 17.00
C LYS A 289 21.15 -15.01 17.01
N LEU A 290 20.77 -14.09 17.89
CA LEU A 290 21.38 -12.77 18.01
C LEU A 290 22.55 -12.80 18.99
N SER A 291 23.47 -11.84 18.85
CA SER A 291 24.47 -11.62 19.89
C SER A 291 23.80 -11.17 21.19
N SER A 292 24.44 -11.41 22.34
CA SER A 292 23.90 -11.00 23.65
C SER A 292 23.68 -9.48 23.73
N THR A 293 24.56 -8.70 23.09
CA THR A 293 24.47 -7.24 23.05
C THR A 293 23.27 -6.80 22.24
N THR A 294 23.12 -7.28 21.00
CA THR A 294 21.99 -6.92 20.14
C THR A 294 20.66 -7.41 20.70
N SER A 295 20.63 -8.58 21.35
CA SER A 295 19.44 -9.05 22.05
C SER A 295 19.03 -8.08 23.16
N ALA A 296 19.98 -7.60 23.97
CA ALA A 296 19.69 -6.64 25.04
C ALA A 296 19.23 -5.29 24.47
N ASP A 297 19.86 -4.82 23.39
CA ASP A 297 19.49 -3.57 22.73
C ASP A 297 18.07 -3.62 22.14
N VAL A 298 17.70 -4.73 21.48
CA VAL A 298 16.34 -4.92 20.97
C VAL A 298 15.31 -5.00 22.11
N GLU A 299 15.64 -5.66 23.23
CA GLU A 299 14.77 -5.69 24.41
C GLU A 299 14.53 -4.29 24.99
N ASN A 300 15.60 -3.49 25.11
CA ASN A 300 15.50 -2.11 25.58
C ASN A 300 14.63 -1.27 24.65
N ARG A 301 14.82 -1.36 23.32
CA ARG A 301 14.01 -0.62 22.35
C ARG A 301 12.54 -1.05 22.35
N ILE A 302 12.25 -2.34 22.57
CA ILE A 302 10.89 -2.84 22.76
C ILE A 302 10.27 -2.26 24.03
N ALA A 303 11.03 -2.19 25.12
CA ALA A 303 10.59 -1.59 26.38
C ALA A 303 10.30 -0.09 26.23
N GLU A 304 11.24 0.68 25.66
CA GLU A 304 11.05 2.11 25.37
C GLU A 304 9.81 2.36 24.50
N THR A 305 9.62 1.55 23.45
CA THR A 305 8.44 1.68 22.57
C THR A 305 7.14 1.36 23.31
N ARG A 306 7.16 0.42 24.24
CA ARG A 306 6.01 0.11 25.10
C ARG A 306 5.72 1.26 26.06
N ASP A 307 6.76 1.82 26.68
CA ASP A 307 6.63 2.94 27.62
C ASP A 307 6.06 4.17 26.91
N LEU A 308 6.45 4.45 25.66
CA LEU A 308 5.82 5.50 24.84
C LEU A 308 4.31 5.28 24.67
N LEU A 309 3.88 4.04 24.41
CA LEU A 309 2.46 3.68 24.26
C LEU A 309 1.69 3.65 25.58
N GLU A 310 2.37 3.40 26.70
CA GLU A 310 1.79 3.36 28.04
C GLU A 310 1.81 4.72 28.74
N SER A 311 2.63 5.67 28.26
CA SER A 311 2.65 7.04 28.75
C SER A 311 1.24 7.64 28.68
N ASP A 312 0.66 7.87 29.85
CA ASP A 312 -0.70 8.38 30.00
C ASP A 312 -0.70 9.87 29.60
N GLN A 313 -1.72 10.33 28.88
CA GLN A 313 -1.88 11.72 28.41
C GLN A 313 -2.02 12.75 29.56
N ALA A 314 -1.84 12.32 30.80
CA ALA A 314 -2.05 13.09 32.01
C ALA A 314 -0.84 13.98 32.35
N GLN A 315 -0.38 14.80 31.40
CA GLN A 315 0.46 15.96 31.71
C GLN A 315 0.47 17.02 30.60
N GLY A 316 -0.72 17.41 30.13
CA GLY A 316 -0.92 18.75 29.55
C GLY A 316 -0.90 19.82 30.63
N GLY A 317 0.24 20.00 31.30
CA GLY A 317 0.47 21.02 32.32
C GLY A 317 1.68 21.85 31.94
N VAL A 318 1.46 23.13 31.63
CA VAL A 318 2.53 24.11 31.36
C VAL A 318 3.50 24.11 32.54
N SER A 319 4.71 23.64 32.31
CA SER A 319 5.81 23.83 33.24
C SER A 319 7.09 24.11 32.43
N GLY A 320 7.28 25.41 32.14
CA GLY A 320 8.55 26.08 31.80
C GLY A 320 9.45 25.47 30.72
N ASP A 321 9.63 26.17 29.61
CA ASP A 321 10.68 26.06 28.56
C ASP A 321 11.05 24.68 27.99
N VAL A 322 10.43 23.59 28.45
CA VAL A 322 10.58 22.25 27.88
C VAL A 322 9.34 21.95 27.06
N VAL A 323 9.51 21.76 25.76
CA VAL A 323 8.46 21.30 24.85
C VAL A 323 8.00 19.92 25.34
N VAL A 324 6.82 19.85 25.94
CA VAL A 324 6.16 18.59 26.27
C VAL A 324 5.60 18.02 24.96
N GLU A 325 6.16 16.91 24.50
CA GLU A 325 5.66 16.19 23.32
C GLU A 325 4.17 15.87 23.52
N THR A 326 3.33 16.26 22.54
CA THR A 326 1.91 15.95 22.63
C THR A 326 1.74 14.43 22.50
N GLY A 327 0.74 13.83 23.14
CA GLY A 327 0.67 12.37 23.06
C GLY A 327 0.20 11.80 21.71
N ALA A 328 -0.01 12.66 20.69
CA ALA A 328 -0.08 12.24 19.29
C ALA A 328 1.33 12.09 18.69
N ASP A 329 2.30 12.90 19.14
CA ASP A 329 3.70 12.78 18.76
C ASP A 329 4.32 11.51 19.36
N THR A 330 3.97 11.16 20.60
CA THR A 330 4.45 9.93 21.27
C THR A 330 3.92 8.66 20.60
N ASP A 331 2.64 8.63 20.20
CA ASP A 331 2.05 7.49 19.49
C ASP A 331 2.65 7.33 18.08
N ASN A 332 2.96 8.44 17.39
CA ASN A 332 3.69 8.41 16.12
C ASN A 332 5.13 7.93 16.30
N GLN A 333 5.84 8.41 17.33
CA GLN A 333 7.19 7.96 17.64
C GLN A 333 7.23 6.46 17.96
N ALA A 334 6.26 5.97 18.74
CA ALA A 334 6.12 4.54 19.01
C ALA A 334 5.86 3.74 17.73
N LEU A 335 5.03 4.26 16.81
CA LEU A 335 4.81 3.62 15.52
C LEU A 335 6.11 3.55 14.69
N ARG A 336 6.86 4.65 14.61
CA ARG A 336 8.16 4.69 13.91
C ARG A 336 9.12 3.64 14.47
N ASN A 337 9.26 3.60 15.80
CA ASN A 337 10.15 2.65 16.48
C ASN A 337 9.74 1.20 16.25
N ALA A 338 8.45 0.89 16.36
CA ALA A 338 7.92 -0.45 16.13
C ALA A 338 8.14 -0.91 14.69
N VAL A 339 7.90 -0.04 13.71
CA VAL A 339 8.10 -0.34 12.28
C VAL A 339 9.57 -0.60 11.99
N MET A 340 10.47 0.29 12.42
CA MET A 340 11.91 0.10 12.23
C MET A 340 12.40 -1.23 12.83
N LEU A 341 12.00 -1.53 14.07
CA LEU A 341 12.33 -2.80 14.72
C LEU A 341 11.80 -4.00 13.93
N ASN A 342 10.56 -3.94 13.44
CA ASN A 342 9.99 -5.01 12.64
C ASN A 342 10.80 -5.24 11.36
N THR A 343 11.16 -4.17 10.67
CA THR A 343 11.99 -4.21 9.46
C THR A 343 13.37 -4.83 9.74
N PHE A 344 14.07 -4.38 10.79
CA PHE A 344 15.35 -4.96 11.19
C PHE A 344 15.25 -6.47 11.53
N LEU A 345 14.21 -6.87 12.27
CA LEU A 345 14.00 -8.28 12.63
C LEU A 345 13.60 -9.14 11.43
N LYS A 346 12.90 -8.59 10.43
CA LYS A 346 12.63 -9.27 9.16
C LYS A 346 13.92 -9.47 8.37
N ALA A 347 14.74 -8.44 8.24
CA ALA A 347 16.04 -8.52 7.56
C ALA A 347 16.99 -9.53 8.25
N GLN A 348 17.05 -9.50 9.59
CA GLN A 348 17.89 -10.44 10.36
C GLN A 348 17.51 -11.92 10.16
N LYS A 349 16.27 -12.23 9.78
CA LYS A 349 15.87 -13.60 9.42
C LYS A 349 16.42 -14.04 8.06
N LYS A 350 16.64 -13.09 7.15
CA LYS A 350 17.14 -13.32 5.78
C LYS A 350 18.66 -13.38 5.74
N PHE A 351 19.34 -12.54 6.53
CA PHE A 351 20.79 -12.40 6.49
C PHE A 351 21.49 -13.11 7.66
N LYS A 352 22.64 -13.72 7.36
CA LYS A 352 23.50 -14.35 8.38
C LYS A 352 24.32 -13.31 9.15
N LYS A 353 24.73 -12.23 8.48
CA LYS A 353 25.38 -11.08 9.11
C LYS A 353 24.38 -10.41 10.06
N GLU A 354 24.87 -9.92 11.18
CA GLU A 354 24.05 -9.13 12.11
C GLU A 354 23.80 -7.76 11.48
N VAL A 355 22.53 -7.45 11.20
CA VAL A 355 22.10 -6.27 10.43
C VAL A 355 21.19 -5.35 11.24
N ILE A 356 21.14 -5.56 12.56
CA ILE A 356 20.38 -4.71 13.47
C ILE A 356 21.33 -3.63 14.01
N PRO A 357 21.20 -2.37 13.59
CA PRO A 357 22.05 -1.30 14.08
C PRO A 357 21.82 -1.02 15.57
N SER A 358 22.89 -0.65 16.25
CA SER A 358 22.78 -0.09 17.61
C SER A 358 22.20 1.34 17.55
N PRO A 359 21.50 1.82 18.61
CA PRO A 359 20.96 3.18 18.65
C PRO A 359 22.01 4.28 18.42
N VAL A 360 23.23 4.07 18.90
CA VAL A 360 24.35 5.01 18.76
C VAL A 360 24.78 5.16 17.29
N GLU A 361 24.70 4.09 16.51
CA GLU A 361 25.06 4.10 15.09
C GLU A 361 23.99 4.78 14.24
N LEU A 362 22.70 4.63 14.59
CA LEU A 362 21.60 5.37 13.95
C LEU A 362 21.73 6.89 14.16
N GLN A 363 22.14 7.32 15.35
CA GLN A 363 22.30 8.75 15.67
C GLN A 363 23.51 9.40 14.99
N LYS A 364 24.64 8.69 14.89
CA LYS A 364 25.85 9.22 14.20
C LYS A 364 25.60 9.48 12.72
N LYS A 365 24.84 8.62 12.04
CA LYS A 365 24.58 8.77 10.60
C LYS A 365 23.55 9.86 10.27
N ASN A 366 22.52 10.08 11.09
CA ASN A 366 21.63 11.22 10.90
C ASN A 366 22.41 12.56 10.95
N TYR A 367 23.43 12.66 11.81
CA TYR A 367 24.27 13.85 11.90
C TYR A 367 25.17 14.07 10.67
N ASP A 368 25.72 13.00 10.09
CA ASP A 368 26.57 13.09 8.89
C ASP A 368 25.73 13.38 7.63
N GLN A 369 24.51 12.82 7.55
CA GLN A 369 23.60 13.07 6.43
C GLN A 369 23.15 14.54 6.41
N ASP A 370 22.72 15.12 7.54
CA ASP A 370 22.31 16.53 7.63
C ASP A 370 23.45 17.54 7.30
N GLN A 371 24.71 17.17 7.53
CA GLN A 371 25.86 18.02 7.21
C GLN A 371 26.28 17.99 5.73
N ASP A 372 25.95 16.94 4.99
CA ASP A 372 26.23 16.84 3.56
C ASP A 372 25.24 17.70 2.75
N TRP A 373 23.95 17.63 3.12
CA TRP A 373 22.89 18.47 2.54
C TRP A 373 23.09 19.98 2.77
N SER A 374 23.69 20.37 3.90
CA SER A 374 24.00 21.77 4.22
C SER A 374 25.14 22.35 3.34
N ARG A 375 25.95 21.50 2.70
CA ARG A 375 27.05 21.94 1.83
C ARG A 375 26.59 22.17 0.40
N GLU A 376 25.64 21.39 -0.13
CA GLU A 376 25.21 21.51 -1.53
C GLU A 376 24.38 22.76 -1.80
N ASP A 377 23.45 23.13 -0.90
CA ASP A 377 22.60 24.34 -1.06
C ASP A 377 23.38 25.66 -0.91
N SER A 378 24.48 25.63 -0.12
CA SER A 378 25.40 26.77 -0.01
C SER A 378 26.21 27.02 -1.30
N SER A 379 26.48 25.97 -2.08
CA SER A 379 27.28 26.08 -3.30
C SER A 379 26.47 26.52 -4.53
N GLU A 380 25.15 26.36 -4.48
CA GLU A 380 24.23 26.76 -5.56
C GLU A 380 23.71 28.20 -5.38
N SER A 381 23.61 28.66 -4.13
CA SER A 381 23.31 30.06 -3.81
C SER A 381 24.48 31.01 -4.11
N GLU A 382 25.74 30.60 -3.92
CA GLU A 382 26.91 31.44 -4.27
C GLU A 382 27.11 31.61 -5.78
N ARG A 383 26.76 30.60 -6.61
CA ARG A 383 26.89 30.69 -8.08
C ARG A 383 25.84 31.57 -8.76
N ARG A 384 24.79 31.98 -8.04
CA ARG A 384 23.71 32.81 -8.58
C ARG A 384 23.97 34.30 -8.43
N TRP A 385 24.89 34.72 -7.54
CA TRP A 385 25.23 36.13 -7.35
C TRP A 385 26.37 36.63 -8.25
N ASP A 386 27.21 35.73 -8.78
CA ASP A 386 28.34 36.11 -9.66
C ASP A 386 27.97 36.31 -11.14
N ARG A 387 26.71 36.07 -11.53
CA ARG A 387 26.28 36.19 -12.94
C ARG A 387 25.56 37.50 -13.28
N ASP A 388 25.15 38.29 -12.28
CA ASP A 388 24.42 39.55 -12.49
C ASP A 388 25.28 40.82 -12.34
N SER A 389 26.59 40.70 -12.14
CA SER A 389 27.51 41.85 -12.02
C SER A 389 28.25 42.25 -13.30
N ASP A 390 28.01 41.57 -14.42
CA ASP A 390 28.60 41.89 -15.74
C ASP A 390 27.52 42.03 -16.83
N GLN A 391 26.68 43.07 -16.76
CA GLN A 391 26.03 43.71 -17.93
C GLN A 391 25.87 45.22 -17.75
#